data_AF-A0A6B0VBD5-F1
#
_entry.id   AF-A0A6B0VBD5-F1
#
_cell.length_a   1.000
_cell.length_b   1.000
_cell.length_c   1.000
_cell.angle_alpha   90.00
_cell.angle_beta   90.00
_cell.angle_gamma   90.00
#
_symmetry.space_group_name_H-M   'P 1'
#
loop_
_entity.id
_entity.type
_entity.pdbx_description
1 polymer ?
#
loop_
_entity_poly.entity_id
_entity_poly.type
_entity_poly.pdbx_seq_one_letter_code
_entity_poly.pdbx_strand_id
1 'polypeptide(L)'
;MLEVYRLAFLCAIIYVNVDCAPLPENIVYPKLLDAKGINGQKVLHIKDGLTITLEKLSVLADSLVFTESNDGVATETIMNGTELQQNLYQDRKKMAAVAVEEIDDTIEVMGVLSDKLRIAPLPLMARSEEGHLAHRIYEVEPSMNHEENDADTLPEQQARTKRRTRAASMNHIPDQFLVEVHVMVDEHHYTMFDRRKNLVNYLALTVALVNMRYEDTSGPNIQFLLTSIQKEQKFARTFPEYDIGWPDAKRVYADADTTFEDLLEKYGRSPADITVAVTGLILADGYEPFRKGYAAVQGKARLGGVCNVNSSMVMVEDVPMSFGMVSLLPHELGHALGAPHDG
;
A
#
# COMPACT_ATOMS: atom_id res chain seq x y z
N MET A 1 11.30 -39.31 36.94
CA MET A 1 12.28 -38.34 36.39
C MET A 1 12.11 -38.10 34.88
N LEU A 2 11.76 -39.10 34.06
CA LEU A 2 11.58 -38.92 32.61
C LEU A 2 10.40 -38.03 32.20
N GLU A 3 9.31 -37.99 32.98
CA GLU A 3 8.13 -37.17 32.65
C GLU A 3 8.31 -35.67 32.89
N VAL A 4 9.13 -35.29 33.89
CA VAL A 4 9.43 -33.87 34.18
C VAL A 4 10.27 -33.24 33.06
N TYR A 5 11.18 -34.02 32.46
CA TYR A 5 11.94 -33.57 31.28
C TYR A 5 11.07 -33.44 30.03
N ARG A 6 10.04 -34.29 29.85
CA ARG A 6 9.11 -34.16 28.71
C ARG A 6 8.22 -32.91 28.82
N LEU A 7 7.77 -32.57 30.02
CA LEU A 7 6.97 -31.37 30.26
C LEU A 7 7.81 -30.08 30.09
N ALA A 8 9.06 -30.08 30.59
CA ALA A 8 9.99 -28.97 30.39
C ALA A 8 10.37 -28.77 28.91
N PHE A 9 10.50 -29.86 28.14
CA PHE A 9 10.77 -29.79 26.70
C PHE A 9 9.54 -29.31 25.91
N LEU A 10 8.33 -29.71 26.29
CA LEU A 10 7.08 -29.18 25.71
C LEU A 10 6.89 -27.70 26.02
N CYS A 11 7.19 -27.26 27.24
CA CYS A 11 7.16 -25.82 27.59
C CYS A 11 8.23 -25.02 26.85
N ALA A 12 9.43 -25.59 26.63
CA ALA A 12 10.47 -24.93 25.86
C ALA A 12 10.12 -24.82 24.36
N ILE A 13 9.42 -25.81 23.79
CA ILE A 13 8.95 -25.75 22.39
C ILE A 13 7.81 -24.72 22.23
N ILE A 14 6.95 -24.55 23.25
CA ILE A 14 5.93 -23.48 23.25
C ILE A 14 6.56 -22.09 23.40
N TYR A 15 7.74 -21.99 24.02
CA TYR A 15 8.52 -20.74 24.13
C TYR A 15 9.29 -20.37 22.86
N VAL A 16 9.45 -21.29 21.89
CA VAL A 16 10.09 -21.00 20.61
C VAL A 16 9.01 -20.57 19.62
N ASN A 17 8.81 -19.25 19.56
CA ASN A 17 8.15 -18.51 18.48
C ASN A 17 6.63 -18.70 18.32
N VAL A 18 5.88 -18.47 19.40
CA VAL A 18 4.56 -17.86 19.27
C VAL A 18 4.50 -16.66 20.23
N ASP A 19 5.30 -15.63 19.95
CA ASP A 19 5.05 -14.29 20.50
C ASP A 19 3.79 -13.73 19.82
N CYS A 20 2.62 -14.22 20.25
CA CYS A 20 1.34 -13.65 19.87
C CYS A 20 1.05 -12.32 20.59
N ALA A 21 1.89 -11.94 21.56
CA ALA A 21 1.82 -10.66 22.25
C ALA A 21 2.88 -9.71 21.71
N PRO A 22 2.53 -8.46 21.32
CA PRO A 22 3.53 -7.44 21.04
C PRO A 22 4.49 -7.31 22.24
N LEU A 23 5.80 -7.21 21.98
CA LEU A 23 6.77 -6.92 23.04
C LEU A 23 6.35 -5.64 23.78
N PRO A 24 6.39 -5.59 25.14
CA PRO A 24 5.97 -4.42 25.92
C PRO A 24 6.62 -3.11 25.47
N GLU A 25 7.87 -3.17 25.00
CA GLU A 25 8.64 -2.01 24.50
C GLU A 25 8.06 -1.37 23.22
N ASN A 26 7.18 -2.09 22.54
CA ASN A 26 6.50 -1.67 21.32
C ASN A 26 5.09 -1.13 21.58
N ILE A 27 4.61 -1.16 22.82
CA ILE A 27 3.31 -0.61 23.19
C ILE A 27 3.45 0.84 23.61
N VAL A 28 2.67 1.71 22.98
CA VAL A 28 2.70 3.16 23.19
C VAL A 28 1.29 3.71 23.39
N TYR A 29 1.22 4.93 23.92
CA TYR A 29 -0.04 5.64 24.21
C TYR A 29 0.05 7.04 23.61
N PRO A 30 -0.22 7.19 22.30
CA PRO A 30 -0.07 8.44 21.59
C PRO A 30 -0.98 9.53 22.13
N LYS A 31 -0.51 10.78 22.06
CA LYS A 31 -1.26 11.97 22.50
C LYS A 31 -1.10 13.10 21.51
N LEU A 32 -2.15 13.91 21.34
CA LEU A 32 -2.05 15.19 20.64
C LEU A 32 -1.54 16.24 21.61
N LEU A 33 -0.48 16.94 21.20
CA LEU A 33 0.07 18.09 21.90
C LEU A 33 -0.08 19.32 21.02
N ASP A 34 -0.47 20.44 21.62
CA ASP A 34 -0.40 21.73 20.95
C ASP A 34 1.05 22.19 20.87
N ALA A 35 1.55 22.49 19.67
CA ALA A 35 2.86 23.11 19.55
C ALA A 35 2.82 24.50 20.19
N LYS A 36 3.84 24.82 21.01
CA LYS A 36 4.06 26.15 21.58
C LYS A 36 4.58 27.15 20.53
N GLY A 37 3.91 27.25 19.38
CA GLY A 37 4.27 28.08 18.24
C GLY A 37 3.07 28.86 17.69
N ILE A 38 3.38 29.83 16.82
CA ILE A 38 2.45 30.88 16.35
C ILE A 38 1.31 30.32 15.47
N ASN A 39 1.44 29.10 14.96
CA ASN A 39 0.54 28.53 13.95
C ASN A 39 -0.44 27.46 14.47
N GLY A 40 -0.45 27.15 15.78
CA GLY A 40 -1.36 26.12 16.32
C GLY A 40 -1.16 24.72 15.69
N GLN A 41 0.04 24.43 15.20
CA GLN A 41 0.36 23.15 14.57
C GLN A 41 0.27 22.03 15.63
N LYS A 42 -0.56 21.02 15.38
CA LYS A 42 -0.67 19.86 16.28
C LYS A 42 0.57 18.97 16.13
N VAL A 43 1.05 18.43 17.24
CA VAL A 43 2.13 17.45 17.27
C VAL A 43 1.58 16.16 17.86
N LEU A 44 1.74 15.06 17.13
CA LEU A 44 1.46 13.74 17.67
C LEU A 44 2.69 13.26 18.44
N HIS A 45 2.57 13.15 19.75
CA HIS A 45 3.58 12.55 20.61
C HIS A 45 3.28 11.06 20.76
N ILE A 46 4.23 10.20 20.42
CA ILE A 46 4.06 8.74 20.42
C ILE A 46 4.80 8.13 21.61
N LYS A 47 6.10 8.43 21.71
CA LYS A 47 6.96 8.11 22.86
C LYS A 47 8.15 9.07 22.90
N ASP A 48 8.97 8.98 23.94
CA ASP A 48 10.21 9.75 24.03
C ASP A 48 11.09 9.56 22.79
N GLY A 49 11.48 10.67 22.18
CA GLY A 49 12.26 10.68 20.93
C GLY A 49 11.45 10.43 19.65
N LEU A 50 10.15 10.14 19.73
CA LEU A 50 9.30 9.88 18.57
C LEU A 50 8.03 10.74 18.59
N THR A 51 8.05 11.79 17.76
CA THR A 51 6.92 12.69 17.53
C THR A 51 6.68 12.85 16.02
N ILE A 52 5.46 13.16 15.61
CA ILE A 52 5.10 13.46 14.22
C ILE A 52 4.50 14.86 14.17
N THR A 53 5.01 15.71 13.29
CA THR A 53 4.43 17.04 13.05
C THR A 53 3.21 16.87 12.15
N LEU A 54 2.03 17.30 12.58
CA LEU A 54 0.81 17.05 11.81
C LEU A 54 0.56 18.17 10.79
N GLU A 55 1.02 17.96 9.56
CA GLU A 55 0.61 18.74 8.38
C GLU A 55 -0.61 18.07 7.72
N LYS A 56 -1.60 18.85 7.26
CA LYS A 56 -2.76 18.29 6.55
C LYS A 56 -2.31 17.66 5.22
N LEU A 57 -2.82 16.47 4.96
CA LEU A 57 -2.60 15.73 3.72
C LEU A 57 -3.70 16.06 2.70
N SER A 58 -3.35 16.07 1.41
CA SER A 58 -4.28 16.32 0.31
C SER A 58 -3.92 15.45 -0.89
N VAL A 59 -4.60 14.30 -1.03
CA VAL A 59 -4.35 13.31 -2.09
C VAL A 59 -5.62 12.66 -2.63
N LEU A 60 -6.79 13.08 -2.13
CA LEU A 60 -8.09 12.61 -2.61
C LEU A 60 -8.67 13.65 -3.56
N ALA A 61 -9.35 13.20 -4.61
CA ALA A 61 -10.24 14.07 -5.36
C ALA A 61 -11.40 14.55 -4.47
N ASP A 62 -11.92 15.76 -4.73
CA ASP A 62 -13.04 16.33 -3.97
C ASP A 62 -14.26 15.41 -3.92
N SER A 63 -14.50 14.66 -5.00
CA SER A 63 -15.51 13.61 -5.11
C SER A 63 -14.82 12.28 -5.43
N LEU A 64 -14.65 11.44 -4.42
CA LEU A 64 -14.10 10.10 -4.57
C LEU A 64 -15.21 9.11 -4.95
N VAL A 65 -15.06 8.38 -6.05
CA VAL A 65 -16.02 7.34 -6.43
C VAL A 65 -15.63 6.01 -5.79
N PHE A 66 -16.54 5.42 -5.02
CA PHE A 66 -16.36 4.11 -4.40
C PHE A 66 -17.32 3.10 -5.05
N THR A 67 -16.77 2.09 -5.72
CA THR A 67 -17.52 1.05 -6.41
C THR A 67 -17.45 -0.26 -5.65
N GLU A 68 -18.60 -0.87 -5.41
CA GLU A 68 -18.70 -2.19 -4.81
C GLU A 68 -19.70 -3.05 -5.57
N SER A 69 -19.35 -4.33 -5.79
CA SER A 69 -20.25 -5.29 -6.40
C SER A 69 -20.90 -6.15 -5.31
N ASN A 70 -22.22 -6.05 -5.20
CA ASN A 70 -23.04 -6.92 -4.36
C ASN A 70 -23.92 -7.77 -5.28
N ASP A 71 -23.82 -9.10 -5.19
CA ASP A 71 -24.58 -10.05 -6.01
C ASP A 71 -24.48 -9.81 -7.54
N GLY A 72 -23.32 -9.33 -8.00
CA GLY A 72 -23.05 -9.06 -9.41
C GLY A 72 -23.56 -7.70 -9.92
N VAL A 73 -24.15 -6.87 -9.05
CA VAL A 73 -24.55 -5.50 -9.38
C VAL A 73 -23.54 -4.52 -8.80
N ALA A 74 -22.83 -3.82 -9.68
CA ALA A 74 -21.92 -2.75 -9.28
C ALA A 74 -22.73 -1.51 -8.84
N THR A 75 -22.45 -1.03 -7.64
CA THR A 75 -23.03 0.20 -7.09
C THR A 75 -21.93 1.21 -6.86
N GLU A 76 -22.13 2.44 -7.32
CA GLU A 76 -21.23 3.57 -7.10
C GLU A 76 -21.74 4.44 -5.96
N THR A 77 -20.85 4.79 -5.03
CA THR A 77 -21.08 5.77 -3.98
C THR A 77 -20.10 6.91 -4.14
N ILE A 78 -20.59 8.14 -4.27
CA ILE A 78 -19.74 9.34 -4.28
C ILE A 78 -19.49 9.75 -2.83
N MET A 79 -18.22 9.85 -2.45
CA MET A 79 -17.77 10.25 -1.11
C MET A 79 -17.07 11.61 -1.17
N ASN A 80 -17.27 12.44 -0.14
CA ASN A 80 -16.63 13.75 -0.06
C ASN A 80 -15.16 13.60 0.34
N GLY A 81 -14.24 13.82 -0.60
CA GLY A 81 -12.79 13.69 -0.38
C GLY A 81 -12.26 14.68 0.66
N THR A 82 -12.79 15.90 0.67
CA THR A 82 -12.42 16.92 1.66
C THR A 82 -12.75 16.46 3.08
N GLU A 83 -13.91 15.82 3.29
CA GLU A 83 -14.30 15.25 4.59
C GLU A 83 -13.45 14.04 4.97
N LEU A 84 -13.17 13.15 4.00
CA LEU A 84 -12.37 11.95 4.22
C LEU A 84 -10.93 12.27 4.66
N GLN A 85 -10.32 13.31 4.10
CA GLN A 85 -8.96 13.71 4.45
C GLN A 85 -8.84 14.59 5.70
N GLN A 86 -9.96 14.94 6.37
CA GLN A 86 -9.93 15.81 7.57
C GLN A 86 -9.03 15.26 8.66
N ASN A 87 -8.92 13.94 8.81
CA ASN A 87 -8.16 13.31 9.87
C ASN A 87 -6.83 12.71 9.37
N LEU A 88 -6.43 13.03 8.15
CA LEU A 88 -5.22 12.52 7.52
C LEU A 88 -4.11 13.57 7.57
N TYR A 89 -2.93 13.12 7.96
CA TYR A 89 -1.79 13.98 8.21
C TYR A 89 -0.50 13.38 7.66
N GLN A 90 0.48 14.24 7.43
CA GLN A 90 1.81 13.88 6.97
C GLN A 90 2.92 14.65 7.70
N ASP A 91 4.12 14.07 7.77
CA ASP A 91 5.38 14.74 8.13
C ASP A 91 6.43 14.35 7.08
N ARG A 92 6.58 15.19 6.05
CA ARG A 92 7.44 14.91 4.88
C ARG A 92 8.90 14.65 5.29
N LYS A 93 9.39 15.35 6.33
CA LYS A 93 10.77 15.18 6.82
C LYS A 93 11.03 13.79 7.38
N LYS A 94 9.98 13.11 7.85
CA LYS A 94 10.05 11.76 8.43
C LYS A 94 9.52 10.70 7.48
N MET A 95 9.08 11.05 6.27
CA MET A 95 8.35 10.13 5.37
C MET A 95 7.17 9.46 6.09
N ALA A 96 6.45 10.22 6.91
CA ALA A 96 5.37 9.72 7.75
C ALA A 96 4.02 10.20 7.24
N ALA A 97 3.02 9.31 7.30
CA ALA A 97 1.62 9.62 7.01
C ALA A 97 0.73 8.83 7.96
N VAL A 98 -0.17 9.53 8.66
CA VAL A 98 -1.02 8.94 9.70
C VAL A 98 -2.47 9.44 9.62
N ALA A 99 -3.40 8.54 9.89
CA ALA A 99 -4.77 8.87 10.24
C ALA A 99 -4.86 9.04 11.77
N VAL A 100 -5.47 10.12 12.23
CA VAL A 100 -5.67 10.40 13.65
C VAL A 100 -7.16 10.65 13.90
N GLU A 101 -7.82 9.71 14.59
CA GLU A 101 -9.22 9.85 14.98
C GLU A 101 -9.33 10.19 16.47
N GLU A 102 -10.00 11.29 16.80
CA GLU A 102 -10.30 11.66 18.19
C GLU A 102 -11.56 10.90 18.64
N ILE A 103 -11.47 10.13 19.73
CA ILE A 103 -12.54 9.29 20.28
C ILE A 103 -12.56 9.50 21.80
N ASP A 104 -13.67 9.97 22.39
CA ASP A 104 -13.85 10.09 23.86
C ASP A 104 -12.60 10.64 24.60
N ASP A 105 -12.11 11.81 24.18
CA ASP A 105 -10.91 12.50 24.71
C ASP A 105 -9.57 11.72 24.59
N THR A 106 -9.55 10.63 23.81
CA THR A 106 -8.35 9.91 23.40
C THR A 106 -8.22 9.91 21.87
N ILE A 107 -7.15 9.31 21.36
CA ILE A 107 -6.89 9.24 19.93
C ILE A 107 -6.61 7.81 19.50
N GLU A 108 -7.14 7.46 18.35
CA GLU A 108 -6.74 6.30 17.57
C GLU A 108 -5.83 6.75 16.44
N VAL A 109 -4.76 5.99 16.18
CA VAL A 109 -3.72 6.35 15.21
C VAL A 109 -3.36 5.13 14.39
N MET A 110 -3.36 5.28 13.08
CA MET A 110 -2.96 4.25 12.14
C MET A 110 -2.08 4.90 11.07
N GLY A 111 -0.99 4.25 10.69
CA GLY A 111 -0.20 4.73 9.56
C GLY A 111 1.28 4.36 9.62
N VAL A 112 2.05 5.16 8.91
CA VAL A 112 3.50 5.03 8.74
C VAL A 112 4.19 6.16 9.50
N LEU A 113 5.14 5.80 10.37
CA LEU A 113 5.89 6.74 11.21
C LEU A 113 7.26 7.10 10.63
N SER A 114 7.81 6.22 9.79
CA SER A 114 9.07 6.37 9.07
C SER A 114 9.15 5.31 7.96
N ASP A 115 10.27 5.24 7.24
CA ASP A 115 10.58 4.17 6.28
C ASP A 115 10.28 2.77 6.84
N LYS A 116 10.71 2.49 8.08
CA LYS A 116 10.56 1.17 8.71
C LYS A 116 9.41 1.06 9.71
N LEU A 117 9.07 2.14 10.41
CA LEU A 117 8.13 2.06 11.53
C LEU A 117 6.68 2.27 11.10
N ARG A 118 5.79 1.44 11.65
CA ARG A 118 4.33 1.53 11.52
C ARG A 118 3.69 1.69 12.88
N ILE A 119 2.47 2.23 12.90
CA ILE A 119 1.63 2.30 14.10
C ILE A 119 0.24 1.74 13.81
N ALA A 120 -0.27 0.92 14.73
CA ALA A 120 -1.62 0.39 14.67
C ALA A 120 -2.28 0.37 16.06
N PRO A 121 -3.59 0.63 16.16
CA PRO A 121 -4.29 0.58 17.43
C PRO A 121 -4.42 -0.85 17.98
N LEU A 122 -4.48 -0.97 19.31
CA LEU A 122 -4.75 -2.20 20.04
C LEU A 122 -6.04 -2.04 20.86
N PRO A 123 -7.22 -2.04 20.23
CA PRO A 123 -8.48 -1.68 20.90
C PRO A 123 -8.89 -2.64 22.03
N LEU A 124 -8.37 -3.87 22.02
CA LEU A 124 -8.63 -4.90 23.05
C LEU A 124 -7.65 -4.83 24.23
N MET A 125 -6.61 -4.01 24.14
CA MET A 125 -5.62 -3.87 25.20
C MET A 125 -6.07 -2.85 26.26
N ALA A 126 -5.60 -3.02 27.49
CA ALA A 126 -5.89 -2.10 28.57
C ALA A 126 -5.38 -0.68 28.25
N ARG A 127 -6.24 0.30 28.50
CA ARG A 127 -5.89 1.73 28.42
C ARG A 127 -4.81 2.08 29.45
N SER A 128 -4.10 3.18 29.22
CA SER A 128 -3.16 3.71 30.22
C SER A 128 -3.90 4.14 31.49
N GLU A 129 -3.17 4.42 32.57
CA GLU A 129 -3.74 5.01 33.80
C GLU A 129 -4.52 6.32 33.51
N GLU A 130 -4.04 7.10 32.53
CA GLU A 130 -4.68 8.34 32.06
C GLU A 130 -5.81 8.12 31.04
N GLY A 131 -6.18 6.86 30.73
CA GLY A 131 -7.29 6.53 29.84
C GLY A 131 -7.00 6.51 28.34
N HIS A 132 -5.73 6.64 27.91
CA HIS A 132 -5.34 6.61 26.50
C HIS A 132 -5.40 5.19 25.91
N LEU A 133 -5.80 5.11 24.64
CA LEU A 133 -5.77 3.86 23.87
C LEU A 133 -4.33 3.39 23.64
N ALA A 134 -4.13 2.08 23.73
CA ALA A 134 -2.86 1.44 23.45
C ALA A 134 -2.67 1.25 21.94
N HIS A 135 -1.44 1.40 21.48
CA HIS A 135 -1.03 1.16 20.10
C HIS A 135 0.23 0.31 20.08
N ARG A 136 0.42 -0.45 19.01
CA ARG A 136 1.70 -1.09 18.73
C ARG A 136 2.49 -0.30 17.70
N ILE A 137 3.79 -0.16 17.94
CA ILE A 137 4.78 0.19 16.92
C ILE A 137 5.43 -1.10 16.45
N TYR A 138 5.60 -1.26 15.15
CA TYR A 138 6.31 -2.42 14.61
C TYR A 138 7.10 -2.01 13.38
N GLU A 139 8.14 -2.79 13.12
CA GLU A 139 8.98 -2.62 11.94
C GLU A 139 8.43 -3.44 10.78
N VAL A 140 8.48 -2.84 9.59
CA VAL A 140 8.27 -3.50 8.31
C VAL A 140 9.53 -3.26 7.51
N GLU A 141 10.22 -4.34 7.14
CA GLU A 141 11.43 -4.22 6.31
C GLU A 141 11.04 -3.71 4.91
N PRO A 142 11.81 -2.76 4.34
CA PRO A 142 11.65 -2.39 2.94
C PRO A 142 11.92 -3.62 2.06
N SER A 143 11.12 -3.83 1.01
CA SER A 143 11.45 -4.78 -0.05
C SER A 143 12.76 -4.32 -0.71
N MET A 144 13.86 -5.05 -0.50
CA MET A 144 15.18 -4.67 -1.04
C MET A 144 15.64 -5.52 -2.23
N ASN A 145 14.94 -6.62 -2.55
CA ASN A 145 15.40 -7.56 -3.58
C ASN A 145 14.24 -7.87 -4.54
N HIS A 146 14.20 -7.17 -5.68
CA HIS A 146 13.29 -7.47 -6.78
C HIS A 146 14.02 -8.35 -7.80
N GLU A 147 13.56 -9.58 -8.03
CA GLU A 147 13.88 -10.34 -9.24
C GLU A 147 12.62 -10.28 -10.12
N GLU A 148 12.73 -9.68 -11.31
CA GLU A 148 11.58 -9.12 -12.03
C GLU A 148 11.27 -9.83 -13.35
N ASN A 149 9.96 -9.93 -13.66
CA ASN A 149 9.45 -10.37 -14.96
C ASN A 149 8.71 -9.21 -15.64
N ASP A 150 9.41 -8.52 -16.55
CA ASP A 150 8.81 -7.53 -17.45
C ASP A 150 7.65 -8.16 -18.24
N ALA A 151 6.45 -7.59 -18.13
CA ALA A 151 5.43 -7.81 -19.13
C ALA A 151 5.81 -6.98 -20.38
N ASP A 152 6.56 -7.59 -21.30
CA ASP A 152 7.05 -7.09 -22.59
C ASP A 152 7.56 -5.64 -22.65
N THR A 153 8.84 -5.53 -23.00
CA THR A 153 9.36 -4.35 -23.69
C THR A 153 8.53 -4.05 -24.94
N LEU A 154 7.99 -2.83 -25.06
CA LEU A 154 7.47 -2.33 -26.34
C LEU A 154 8.55 -2.56 -27.42
N PRO A 155 8.25 -3.19 -28.58
CA PRO A 155 9.27 -3.48 -29.57
C PRO A 155 10.00 -2.21 -29.99
N GLU A 156 11.34 -2.24 -29.98
CA GLU A 156 12.25 -1.13 -30.32
C GLU A 156 11.83 -0.32 -31.56
N GLN A 157 11.10 -0.94 -32.48
CA GLN A 157 10.57 -0.29 -33.67
C GLN A 157 9.59 0.87 -33.34
N GLN A 158 8.75 0.77 -32.31
CA GLN A 158 7.87 1.88 -31.92
C GLN A 158 8.66 3.04 -31.28
N ALA A 159 9.70 2.74 -30.49
CA ALA A 159 10.60 3.74 -29.92
C ALA A 159 11.39 4.51 -30.99
N ARG A 160 11.88 3.82 -32.03
CA ARG A 160 12.58 4.45 -33.18
C ARG A 160 11.65 5.29 -34.04
N THR A 161 10.38 4.88 -34.19
CA THR A 161 9.40 5.63 -35.00
C THR A 161 8.98 6.93 -34.30
N LYS A 162 8.81 6.92 -32.96
CA LYS A 162 8.55 8.14 -32.16
C LYS A 162 9.71 9.13 -32.15
N ARG A 163 10.97 8.67 -32.27
CA ARG A 163 12.15 9.55 -32.32
C ARG A 163 12.19 10.41 -33.60
N ARG A 164 11.55 9.97 -34.69
CA ARG A 164 11.46 10.72 -35.95
C ARG A 164 10.34 11.77 -35.99
N THR A 165 9.33 11.66 -35.13
CA THR A 165 8.24 12.66 -35.01
C THR A 165 8.50 13.75 -33.96
N ARG A 166 9.56 13.63 -33.16
CA ARG A 166 9.95 14.57 -32.09
C ARG A 166 10.30 16.01 -32.52
N ALA A 167 10.33 16.31 -33.81
CA ALA A 167 10.51 17.68 -34.29
C ALA A 167 9.20 18.49 -34.38
N ALA A 168 8.03 17.84 -34.22
CA ALA A 168 6.74 18.52 -34.27
C ALA A 168 6.14 18.64 -32.86
N SER A 169 6.09 19.87 -32.37
CA SER A 169 5.53 20.36 -31.10
C SER A 169 6.13 19.80 -29.81
N MET A 170 7.26 20.40 -29.38
CA MET A 170 7.50 20.59 -27.95
C MET A 170 6.39 21.51 -27.40
N ASN A 171 5.23 20.92 -27.12
CA ASN A 171 4.26 21.56 -26.26
C ASN A 171 4.92 21.73 -24.88
N HIS A 172 4.68 22.88 -24.24
CA HIS A 172 5.14 23.19 -22.90
C HIS A 172 4.79 22.02 -21.97
N ILE A 173 5.82 21.34 -21.44
CA ILE A 173 5.65 20.33 -20.40
C ILE A 173 5.24 21.08 -19.14
N PRO A 174 4.09 20.77 -18.53
CA PRO A 174 3.65 21.47 -17.32
C PRO A 174 4.65 21.23 -16.19
N ASP A 175 4.79 22.19 -15.28
CA ASP A 175 5.68 22.06 -14.13
C ASP A 175 5.23 20.91 -13.20
N GLN A 176 3.91 20.65 -13.14
CA GLN A 176 3.30 19.57 -12.39
C GLN A 176 2.56 18.62 -13.35
N PHE A 177 2.79 17.32 -13.20
CA PHE A 177 2.07 16.26 -13.88
C PHE A 177 1.25 15.49 -12.85
N LEU A 178 -0.06 15.77 -12.83
CA LEU A 178 -1.01 15.11 -11.96
C LEU A 178 -1.51 13.83 -12.64
N VAL A 179 -1.42 12.71 -11.94
CA VAL A 179 -1.86 11.39 -12.41
C VAL A 179 -3.06 10.95 -11.57
N GLU A 180 -4.21 10.84 -12.21
CA GLU A 180 -5.43 10.33 -11.58
C GLU A 180 -5.34 8.81 -11.41
N VAL A 181 -5.50 8.33 -10.18
CA VAL A 181 -5.36 6.92 -9.81
C VAL A 181 -6.72 6.33 -9.46
N HIS A 182 -7.07 5.25 -10.16
CA HIS A 182 -8.12 4.33 -9.77
C HIS A 182 -7.50 3.14 -9.03
N VAL A 183 -7.95 2.83 -7.81
CA VAL A 183 -7.44 1.67 -7.07
C VAL A 183 -8.48 0.56 -7.06
N MET A 184 -8.11 -0.62 -7.56
CA MET A 184 -8.91 -1.83 -7.48
C MET A 184 -8.32 -2.76 -6.42
N VAL A 185 -9.14 -3.24 -5.48
CA VAL A 185 -8.70 -4.12 -4.38
C VAL A 185 -9.45 -5.45 -4.44
N ASP A 186 -8.76 -6.57 -4.22
CA ASP A 186 -9.39 -7.91 -4.20
C ASP A 186 -10.03 -8.25 -2.86
N GLU A 187 -10.79 -9.35 -2.81
CA GLU A 187 -11.41 -9.85 -1.59
C GLU A 187 -10.41 -10.23 -0.50
N HIS A 188 -9.20 -10.64 -0.86
CA HIS A 188 -8.15 -10.96 0.10
C HIS A 188 -7.60 -9.70 0.78
N HIS A 189 -7.72 -8.54 0.12
CA HIS A 189 -7.34 -7.25 0.66
C HIS A 189 -8.49 -6.57 1.40
N TYR A 190 -9.61 -6.32 0.71
CA TYR A 190 -10.64 -5.41 1.23
C TYR A 190 -11.45 -5.99 2.39
N THR A 191 -11.48 -7.32 2.57
CA THR A 191 -12.26 -7.97 3.64
C THR A 191 -11.65 -7.74 5.03
N MET A 192 -10.39 -7.33 5.08
CA MET A 192 -9.70 -6.97 6.32
C MET A 192 -10.09 -5.59 6.86
N PHE A 193 -10.92 -4.83 6.13
CA PHE A 193 -11.39 -3.50 6.54
C PHE A 193 -12.89 -3.52 6.87
N ASP A 194 -13.22 -3.29 8.14
CA ASP A 194 -14.60 -3.28 8.63
C ASP A 194 -15.48 -2.19 8.00
N ARG A 195 -14.87 -1.07 7.62
CA ARG A 195 -15.57 0.13 7.13
C ARG A 195 -14.91 0.65 5.85
N ARG A 196 -15.72 1.12 4.89
CA ARG A 196 -15.23 1.77 3.66
C ARG A 196 -14.23 2.89 3.97
N LYS A 197 -14.53 3.73 4.97
CA LYS A 197 -13.65 4.82 5.42
C LYS A 197 -12.24 4.33 5.78
N ASN A 198 -12.10 3.17 6.42
CA ASN A 198 -10.81 2.66 6.84
C ASN A 198 -9.95 2.24 5.63
N LEU A 199 -10.57 1.59 4.64
CA LEU A 199 -9.91 1.27 3.37
C LEU A 199 -9.51 2.54 2.61
N VAL A 200 -10.42 3.52 2.52
CA VAL A 200 -10.14 4.82 1.88
C VAL A 200 -8.96 5.52 2.55
N ASN A 201 -8.96 5.60 3.88
CA ASN A 201 -7.86 6.21 4.65
C ASN A 201 -6.54 5.47 4.40
N TYR A 202 -6.56 4.13 4.42
CA TYR A 202 -5.37 3.32 4.17
C TYR A 202 -4.76 3.58 2.79
N LEU A 203 -5.59 3.61 1.74
CA LEU A 203 -5.15 3.89 0.38
C LEU A 203 -4.72 5.36 0.21
N ALA A 204 -5.41 6.31 0.84
CA ALA A 204 -5.01 7.72 0.82
C ALA A 204 -3.63 7.94 1.45
N LEU A 205 -3.38 7.36 2.64
CA LEU A 205 -2.08 7.42 3.29
C LEU A 205 -1.00 6.77 2.43
N THR A 206 -1.31 5.66 1.75
CA THR A 206 -0.41 4.99 0.80
C THR A 206 -0.05 5.93 -0.35
N VAL A 207 -1.03 6.56 -1.01
CA VAL A 207 -0.79 7.51 -2.11
C VAL A 207 0.04 8.71 -1.65
N ALA A 208 -0.17 9.21 -0.43
CA ALA A 208 0.67 10.28 0.11
C ALA A 208 2.13 9.85 0.30
N LEU A 209 2.37 8.64 0.79
CA LEU A 209 3.71 8.08 0.96
C LEU A 209 4.39 7.79 -0.39
N VAL A 210 3.62 7.43 -1.41
CA VAL A 210 4.10 7.35 -2.80
C VAL A 210 4.48 8.75 -3.28
N ASN A 211 3.61 9.74 -3.14
CA ASN A 211 3.89 11.13 -3.53
C ASN A 211 5.19 11.66 -2.91
N MET A 212 5.46 11.37 -1.64
CA MET A 212 6.71 11.78 -0.99
C MET A 212 7.96 11.21 -1.67
N ARG A 213 7.89 10.01 -2.25
CA ARG A 213 9.02 9.40 -3.01
C ARG A 213 9.19 10.01 -4.40
N TYR A 214 8.13 10.59 -4.95
CA TYR A 214 8.15 11.30 -6.24
C TYR A 214 8.44 12.80 -6.10
N GLU A 215 8.59 13.34 -4.89
CA GLU A 215 8.89 14.77 -4.68
C GLU A 215 10.20 15.20 -5.36
N ASP A 216 11.17 14.29 -5.51
CA ASP A 216 12.44 14.57 -6.17
C ASP A 216 12.33 14.63 -7.71
N THR A 217 11.17 14.31 -8.28
CA THR A 217 10.95 14.46 -9.73
C THR A 217 10.80 15.93 -10.13
N SER A 218 11.39 16.29 -11.27
CA SER A 218 11.33 17.63 -11.83
C SER A 218 11.26 17.61 -13.36
N GLY A 219 10.54 18.57 -13.94
CA GLY A 219 10.34 18.68 -15.39
C GLY A 219 9.65 17.48 -16.05
N PRO A 220 8.52 16.96 -15.53
CA PRO A 220 7.61 17.55 -14.54
C PRO A 220 7.79 17.01 -13.11
N ASN A 221 7.25 17.71 -12.12
CA ASN A 221 6.99 17.15 -10.79
C ASN A 221 5.75 16.26 -10.83
N ILE A 222 5.89 15.00 -10.46
CA ILE A 222 4.84 13.99 -10.56
C ILE A 222 4.06 13.92 -9.25
N GLN A 223 2.73 13.95 -9.34
CA GLN A 223 1.84 13.76 -8.20
C GLN A 223 0.68 12.85 -8.56
N PHE A 224 0.34 11.95 -7.66
CA PHE A 224 -0.76 11.02 -7.78
C PHE A 224 -1.96 11.52 -6.96
N LEU A 225 -3.15 11.43 -7.58
CA LEU A 225 -4.42 11.80 -6.98
C LEU A 225 -5.35 10.59 -6.97
N LEU A 226 -5.81 10.15 -5.80
CA LEU A 226 -6.77 9.06 -5.68
C LEU A 226 -8.17 9.57 -6.04
N THR A 227 -8.71 9.10 -7.17
CA THR A 227 -10.01 9.55 -7.71
C THR A 227 -11.12 8.54 -7.48
N SER A 228 -10.78 7.25 -7.44
CA SER A 228 -11.77 6.19 -7.28
C SER A 228 -11.19 4.90 -6.70
N ILE A 229 -12.04 4.14 -6.03
CA ILE A 229 -11.72 2.83 -5.44
C ILE A 229 -12.79 1.83 -5.87
N GLN A 230 -12.38 0.64 -6.30
CA GLN A 230 -13.27 -0.47 -6.64
C GLN A 230 -12.92 -1.72 -5.84
N LYS A 231 -13.92 -2.32 -5.18
CA LYS A 231 -13.84 -3.69 -4.68
C LYS A 231 -14.16 -4.65 -5.82
N GLU A 232 -13.23 -5.51 -6.18
CA GLU A 232 -13.40 -6.51 -7.23
C GLU A 232 -13.19 -7.90 -6.66
N GLN A 233 -14.11 -8.83 -6.96
CA GLN A 233 -14.00 -10.21 -6.50
C GLN A 233 -13.33 -11.08 -7.56
N LYS A 234 -12.53 -12.05 -7.12
CA LYS A 234 -11.97 -13.12 -7.94
C LYS A 234 -11.18 -12.60 -9.15
N PHE A 235 -10.47 -11.48 -9.00
CA PHE A 235 -9.60 -11.02 -10.09
C PHE A 235 -8.27 -11.78 -10.12
N ALA A 236 -7.80 -12.30 -8.98
CA ALA A 236 -6.58 -13.10 -8.92
C ALA A 236 -6.81 -14.54 -9.41
N ARG A 237 -5.93 -15.02 -10.29
CA ARG A 237 -5.83 -16.45 -10.63
C ARG A 237 -5.02 -17.15 -9.56
N THR A 238 -5.65 -18.09 -8.86
CA THR A 238 -5.07 -18.67 -7.67
C THR A 238 -4.60 -20.11 -7.85
N PHE A 239 -3.53 -20.47 -7.14
CA PHE A 239 -3.05 -21.85 -7.06
C PHE A 239 -2.53 -22.18 -5.65
N PRO A 240 -2.73 -23.42 -5.16
CA PRO A 240 -2.22 -23.84 -3.86
C PRO A 240 -0.79 -24.39 -3.97
N GLU A 241 0.08 -23.99 -3.04
CA GLU A 241 1.46 -24.50 -2.94
C GLU A 241 1.96 -24.47 -1.49
N TYR A 242 3.08 -25.12 -1.18
CA TYR A 242 3.74 -25.03 0.12
C TYR A 242 4.18 -23.60 0.44
N ASP A 243 3.96 -23.20 1.68
CA ASP A 243 4.29 -21.86 2.15
C ASP A 243 5.80 -21.62 2.12
N ILE A 244 6.18 -20.44 1.62
CA ILE A 244 7.56 -19.98 1.58
C ILE A 244 7.97 -19.69 3.03
N GLY A 245 8.94 -20.45 3.53
CA GLY A 245 9.39 -20.36 4.92
C GLY A 245 8.66 -21.31 5.88
N TRP A 246 7.60 -22.01 5.46
CA TRP A 246 6.94 -23.04 6.27
C TRP A 246 6.61 -24.30 5.44
N PRO A 247 7.57 -25.24 5.29
CA PRO A 247 7.50 -26.32 4.32
C PRO A 247 6.34 -27.32 4.47
N ASP A 248 5.66 -27.32 5.61
CA ASP A 248 4.57 -28.25 5.93
C ASP A 248 3.18 -27.58 5.88
N ALA A 249 3.12 -26.26 5.66
CA ALA A 249 1.88 -25.53 5.49
C ALA A 249 1.60 -25.30 4.00
N LYS A 250 0.33 -25.40 3.59
CA LYS A 250 -0.11 -24.97 2.26
C LYS A 250 -0.67 -23.55 2.34
N ARG A 251 -0.36 -22.75 1.31
CA ARG A 251 -0.85 -21.39 1.10
C ARG A 251 -1.46 -21.28 -0.29
N VAL A 252 -2.37 -20.32 -0.46
CA VAL A 252 -2.90 -19.92 -1.76
C VAL A 252 -2.11 -18.72 -2.25
N TYR A 253 -1.57 -18.83 -3.47
CA TYR A 253 -0.84 -17.79 -4.18
C TYR A 253 -1.69 -17.23 -5.31
N ALA A 254 -1.34 -16.03 -5.78
CA ALA A 254 -1.84 -15.47 -7.03
C ALA A 254 -0.76 -15.66 -8.12
N ASP A 255 -1.13 -16.30 -9.24
CA ASP A 255 -0.29 -16.39 -10.43
C ASP A 255 -0.13 -15.00 -11.03
N ALA A 256 1.07 -14.45 -10.95
CA ALA A 256 1.31 -13.06 -11.29
C ALA A 256 1.10 -12.77 -12.79
N ASP A 257 1.62 -13.62 -13.68
CA ASP A 257 1.51 -13.42 -15.13
C ASP A 257 0.06 -13.58 -15.58
N THR A 258 -0.56 -14.71 -15.23
CA THR A 258 -1.93 -15.01 -15.67
C THR A 258 -2.93 -14.01 -15.07
N THR A 259 -2.75 -13.61 -13.80
CA THR A 259 -3.60 -12.57 -13.18
C THR A 259 -3.44 -11.23 -13.89
N PHE A 260 -2.21 -10.81 -14.19
CA PHE A 260 -1.97 -9.52 -14.83
C PHE A 260 -2.50 -9.47 -16.27
N GLU A 261 -2.38 -10.56 -17.03
CA GLU A 261 -2.94 -10.66 -18.38
C GLU A 261 -4.48 -10.57 -18.37
N ASP A 262 -5.14 -11.31 -17.47
CA ASP A 262 -6.59 -11.25 -17.31
C ASP A 262 -7.09 -9.86 -16.89
N LEU A 263 -6.35 -9.22 -15.99
CA LEU A 263 -6.61 -7.84 -15.56
C LEU A 263 -6.45 -6.84 -16.72
N LEU A 264 -5.41 -6.99 -17.54
CA LEU A 264 -5.22 -6.15 -18.73
C LEU A 264 -6.33 -6.35 -19.76
N GLU A 265 -6.76 -7.59 -19.99
CA GLU A 265 -7.87 -7.89 -20.92
C GLU A 265 -9.17 -7.23 -20.46
N LYS A 266 -9.50 -7.33 -19.16
CA LYS A 266 -10.77 -6.86 -18.61
C LYS A 266 -10.78 -5.36 -18.27
N TYR A 267 -9.66 -4.83 -17.78
CA TYR A 267 -9.56 -3.52 -17.15
C TYR A 267 -8.39 -2.66 -17.66
N GLY A 268 -7.62 -3.11 -18.66
CA GLY A 268 -6.47 -2.37 -19.18
C GLY A 268 -6.81 -0.98 -19.73
N ARG A 269 -8.09 -0.73 -20.02
CA ARG A 269 -8.64 0.62 -20.18
C ARG A 269 -9.10 1.16 -18.82
N SER A 270 -8.20 1.83 -18.12
CA SER A 270 -8.46 2.48 -16.85
C SER A 270 -9.59 3.53 -16.94
N PRO A 271 -10.43 3.68 -15.90
CA PRO A 271 -11.35 4.81 -15.77
C PRO A 271 -10.66 6.12 -15.37
N ALA A 272 -9.39 6.07 -14.98
CA ALA A 272 -8.50 7.19 -14.65
C ALA A 272 -7.21 7.14 -15.51
N ASP A 273 -6.16 7.88 -15.16
CA ASP A 273 -4.88 7.80 -15.88
C ASP A 273 -4.14 6.47 -15.69
N ILE A 274 -4.37 5.81 -14.54
CA ILE A 274 -3.83 4.48 -14.20
C ILE A 274 -4.76 3.73 -13.24
N THR A 275 -4.94 2.43 -13.47
CA THR A 275 -5.49 1.50 -12.48
C THR A 275 -4.38 0.86 -11.68
N VAL A 276 -4.47 0.90 -10.35
CA VAL A 276 -3.63 0.14 -9.43
C VAL A 276 -4.44 -1.02 -8.88
N ALA A 277 -4.15 -2.24 -9.34
CA ALA A 277 -4.73 -3.47 -8.81
C ALA A 277 -3.92 -3.95 -7.60
N VAL A 278 -4.57 -4.12 -6.45
CA VAL A 278 -3.96 -4.53 -5.20
C VAL A 278 -4.55 -5.86 -4.75
N THR A 279 -3.70 -6.86 -4.57
CA THR A 279 -4.10 -8.17 -4.04
C THR A 279 -3.59 -8.36 -2.62
N GLY A 280 -4.41 -8.99 -1.77
CA GLY A 280 -4.00 -9.48 -0.46
C GLY A 280 -3.25 -10.81 -0.49
N LEU A 281 -3.10 -11.43 -1.66
CA LEU A 281 -2.33 -12.66 -1.86
C LEU A 281 -0.87 -12.36 -2.18
N ILE A 282 -0.01 -13.34 -1.91
CA ILE A 282 1.37 -13.30 -2.38
C ILE A 282 1.37 -13.60 -3.88
N LEU A 283 1.98 -12.71 -4.66
CA LEU A 283 2.19 -12.91 -6.09
C LEU A 283 3.32 -13.90 -6.31
N ALA A 284 3.14 -14.82 -7.26
CA ALA A 284 4.18 -15.77 -7.61
C ALA A 284 4.05 -16.23 -9.06
N ASP A 285 5.18 -16.63 -9.64
CA ASP A 285 5.21 -17.26 -10.95
C ASP A 285 4.58 -18.66 -10.85
N GLY A 286 3.42 -18.84 -11.48
CA GLY A 286 2.68 -20.11 -11.49
C GLY A 286 3.30 -21.20 -12.38
N TYR A 287 4.50 -21.00 -12.92
CA TYR A 287 5.14 -21.98 -13.81
C TYR A 287 5.40 -23.29 -13.07
N GLU A 288 5.04 -24.40 -13.69
CA GLU A 288 5.58 -25.71 -13.35
C GLU A 288 6.99 -25.84 -13.93
N PRO A 289 8.04 -26.06 -13.11
CA PRO A 289 8.00 -26.27 -11.66
C PRO A 289 8.08 -24.97 -10.87
N PHE A 290 7.14 -24.79 -9.92
CA PHE A 290 7.21 -23.71 -8.94
C PHE A 290 8.52 -23.87 -8.17
N ARG A 291 9.36 -22.84 -8.16
CA ARG A 291 10.63 -22.91 -7.44
C ARG A 291 10.34 -22.81 -5.95
N LYS A 292 10.28 -23.98 -5.31
CA LYS A 292 10.05 -24.12 -3.86
C LYS A 292 10.94 -23.14 -3.07
N GLY A 293 10.30 -22.24 -2.33
CA GLY A 293 10.96 -21.27 -1.45
C GLY A 293 11.26 -19.91 -2.07
N TYR A 294 10.77 -19.61 -3.28
CA TYR A 294 10.97 -18.31 -3.90
C TYR A 294 9.73 -17.81 -4.64
N ALA A 295 9.24 -16.63 -4.27
CA ALA A 295 8.28 -15.84 -5.03
C ALA A 295 8.98 -14.52 -5.39
N ALA A 296 9.34 -14.39 -6.66
CA ALA A 296 10.14 -13.27 -7.17
C ALA A 296 9.29 -12.00 -7.36
N VAL A 297 8.03 -12.21 -7.76
CA VAL A 297 7.15 -11.15 -8.23
C VAL A 297 6.38 -10.57 -7.06
N GLN A 298 6.51 -9.26 -6.85
CA GLN A 298 5.76 -8.51 -5.83
C GLN A 298 4.88 -7.42 -6.45
N GLY A 299 5.12 -7.12 -7.72
CA GLY A 299 4.37 -6.19 -8.53
C GLY A 299 4.60 -6.45 -10.00
N LYS A 300 3.76 -5.86 -10.84
CA LYS A 300 3.87 -5.93 -12.29
C LYS A 300 3.25 -4.71 -12.95
N ALA A 301 3.94 -4.14 -13.92
CA ALA A 301 3.47 -3.01 -14.71
C ALA A 301 3.87 -3.16 -16.18
N ARG A 302 3.15 -2.47 -17.07
CA ARG A 302 3.60 -2.25 -18.45
C ARG A 302 4.43 -0.97 -18.52
N LEU A 303 5.54 -1.01 -19.25
CA LEU A 303 6.36 0.17 -19.49
C LEU A 303 5.55 1.23 -20.26
N GLY A 304 5.34 2.40 -19.66
CA GLY A 304 4.52 3.47 -20.26
C GLY A 304 3.01 3.20 -20.23
N GLY A 305 2.52 2.55 -19.16
CA GLY A 305 1.10 2.30 -18.92
C GLY A 305 0.27 3.56 -18.62
N VAL A 306 0.83 4.61 -18.02
CA VAL A 306 0.05 5.83 -17.68
C VAL A 306 -0.56 6.46 -18.94
N CYS A 307 -1.87 6.74 -18.89
CA CYS A 307 -2.72 7.22 -19.99
C CYS A 307 -2.76 6.30 -21.24
N ASN A 308 -2.30 5.05 -21.14
CA ASN A 308 -2.38 4.09 -22.24
C ASN A 308 -3.81 3.57 -22.42
N VAL A 309 -4.29 3.53 -23.66
CA VAL A 309 -5.70 3.18 -23.96
C VAL A 309 -6.08 1.74 -23.60
N ASN A 310 -5.11 0.81 -23.55
CA ASN A 310 -5.36 -0.62 -23.37
C ASN A 310 -4.48 -1.29 -22.32
N SER A 311 -3.56 -0.55 -21.69
CA SER A 311 -2.60 -1.11 -20.72
C SER A 311 -2.28 -0.15 -19.58
N SER A 312 -3.25 0.68 -19.22
CA SER A 312 -3.17 1.60 -18.10
C SER A 312 -3.43 0.86 -16.78
N MET A 313 -2.46 0.02 -16.41
CA MET A 313 -2.53 -0.79 -15.21
C MET A 313 -1.17 -1.07 -14.58
N VAL A 314 -1.16 -1.10 -13.25
CA VAL A 314 -0.14 -1.74 -12.42
C VAL A 314 -0.82 -2.71 -11.46
N MET A 315 -0.13 -3.76 -11.06
CA MET A 315 -0.57 -4.74 -10.06
C MET A 315 0.49 -4.83 -8.96
N VAL A 316 0.07 -4.88 -7.70
CA VAL A 316 0.97 -5.03 -6.53
C VAL A 316 0.33 -5.92 -5.48
N GLU A 317 1.17 -6.67 -4.75
CA GLU A 317 0.74 -7.32 -3.51
C GLU A 317 0.77 -6.35 -2.32
N ASP A 318 -0.13 -6.55 -1.35
CA ASP A 318 -0.11 -5.84 -0.08
C ASP A 318 -0.70 -6.69 1.03
N VAL A 319 0.00 -6.75 2.18
CA VAL A 319 -0.61 -7.26 3.40
C VAL A 319 -1.50 -6.16 3.99
N PRO A 320 -2.82 -6.34 4.08
CA PRO A 320 -3.72 -5.27 4.53
C PRO A 320 -3.32 -4.73 5.91
N MET A 321 -3.45 -3.41 6.08
CA MET A 321 -3.08 -2.68 7.30
C MET A 321 -1.58 -2.67 7.63
N SER A 322 -0.69 -3.19 6.77
CA SER A 322 0.77 -3.18 6.99
C SER A 322 1.49 -2.00 6.33
N PHE A 323 0.89 -1.40 5.30
CA PHE A 323 1.54 -0.47 4.38
C PHE A 323 2.79 -1.09 3.74
N GLY A 324 2.71 -2.34 3.30
CA GLY A 324 3.81 -3.05 2.63
C GLY A 324 4.03 -2.50 1.22
N MET A 325 2.95 -2.27 0.48
CA MET A 325 3.00 -1.77 -0.90
C MET A 325 3.65 -0.39 -1.06
N VAL A 326 3.87 0.38 0.02
CA VAL A 326 4.52 1.71 -0.08
C VAL A 326 5.98 1.63 -0.56
N SER A 327 6.57 0.44 -0.53
CA SER A 327 7.89 0.14 -1.10
C SER A 327 7.80 -0.36 -2.55
N LEU A 328 6.75 -1.10 -2.90
CA LEU A 328 6.53 -1.73 -4.21
C LEU A 328 5.90 -0.79 -5.23
N LEU A 329 4.82 -0.11 -4.84
CA LEU A 329 4.00 0.70 -5.74
C LEU A 329 4.76 1.85 -6.43
N PRO A 330 5.69 2.57 -5.77
CA PRO A 330 6.51 3.56 -6.47
C PRO A 330 7.35 2.98 -7.61
N HIS A 331 7.83 1.74 -7.46
CA HIS A 331 8.60 1.07 -8.51
C HIS A 331 7.72 0.77 -9.72
N GLU A 332 6.57 0.13 -9.49
CA GLU A 332 5.63 -0.21 -10.56
C GLU A 332 5.05 1.02 -11.27
N LEU A 333 4.77 2.09 -10.52
CA LEU A 333 4.36 3.37 -11.11
C LEU A 333 5.51 4.00 -11.91
N GLY A 334 6.77 3.80 -11.54
CA GLY A 334 7.95 4.19 -12.31
C GLY A 334 7.96 3.55 -13.70
N HIS A 335 7.71 2.23 -13.76
CA HIS A 335 7.52 1.52 -15.02
C HIS A 335 6.32 2.06 -15.80
N ALA A 336 5.18 2.26 -15.15
CA ALA A 336 4.00 2.81 -15.81
C ALA A 336 4.24 4.23 -16.38
N LEU A 337 5.12 5.02 -15.76
CA LEU A 337 5.57 6.33 -16.25
C LEU A 337 6.65 6.24 -17.34
N GLY A 338 7.20 5.04 -17.59
CA GLY A 338 8.12 4.76 -18.68
C GLY A 338 9.60 4.64 -18.28
N ALA A 339 9.91 4.53 -16.99
CA ALA A 339 11.26 4.24 -16.52
C ALA A 339 11.56 2.72 -16.64
N PRO A 340 12.61 2.29 -17.35
CA PRO A 340 13.11 0.91 -17.25
C PRO A 340 13.91 0.73 -15.95
N HIS A 341 14.36 -0.49 -15.65
CA HIS A 341 15.32 -0.72 -14.56
C HIS A 341 16.65 -0.01 -14.78
N ASP A 342 17.32 0.33 -13.67
CA ASP A 342 18.61 1.02 -13.66
C ASP A 342 19.82 0.12 -14.04
N GLY A 343 19.61 -1.19 -14.18
CA GLY A 343 20.57 -2.16 -14.77
C GLY A 343 21.49 -2.88 -13.78
#